data_AF-A0A317IWU8-F1
#
_entry.id   AF-A0A317IWU8-F1
#
_cell.length_a   1.000
_cell.length_b   1.000
_cell.length_c   1.000
_cell.angle_alpha   90.00
_cell.angle_beta   90.00
_cell.angle_gamma   90.00
#
_symmetry.space_group_name_H-M   'P 1'
#
loop_
_entity.id
_entity.type
_entity.pdbx_description
1 polymer ?
#
loop_
_entity_poly.entity_id
_entity_poly.type
_entity_poly.pdbx_seq_one_letter_code
_entity_poly.pdbx_strand_id
1 'polypeptide(L)'
;MQQILQGFKLTLLALAIFFLALPALAAPPVRVAIMPGGGSGIEQEIVDNISSRFDGDPGVVLSTVNPDWYCICNIHESNDQVSGQIRYNGTVTIKTGDGQVVSTVAVQKYNQDFSLQPGAPLNKKLVDNAARDVVSAISERAANQLRDAIQTELQSRDQIIKAETLANSDKYDEAISVLSGLGPDTVHFKAIQKRISQFQIEKQALELIQSAEAKAKSGRYSEAIASLKAVDTKSKRYKTAVQLAGKYRALLASAARKKPVTAKAPLAHPSGTTAQDNPTPKTGGTTALSGSQSKLDALIQVEKQALQERKQQIEKEQQALTKPPIGAR
;
A
#
# COMPACT_ATOMS: atom_id res chain seq x y z
N MET A 1 -55.76 -7.93 15.13
CA MET A 1 -54.38 -7.96 15.68
C MET A 1 -53.39 -8.81 14.86
N GLN A 2 -53.84 -9.68 13.94
CA GLN A 2 -52.94 -10.46 13.06
C GLN A 2 -52.43 -9.71 11.80
N GLN A 3 -53.11 -8.65 11.35
CA GLN A 3 -52.68 -7.91 10.15
C GLN A 3 -51.55 -6.89 10.39
N ILE A 4 -51.35 -6.43 11.63
CA ILE A 4 -50.26 -5.49 11.99
C ILE A 4 -48.91 -6.21 12.03
N LEU A 5 -48.90 -7.53 12.28
CA LEU A 5 -47.68 -8.33 12.37
C LEU A 5 -47.09 -8.74 11.01
N GLN A 6 -47.90 -8.73 9.93
CA GLN A 6 -47.41 -9.03 8.58
C GLN A 6 -46.76 -7.81 7.91
N GLY A 7 -47.20 -6.59 8.23
CA GLY A 7 -46.58 -5.36 7.73
C GLY A 7 -45.13 -5.21 8.19
N PHE A 8 -44.83 -5.56 9.44
CA PHE A 8 -43.48 -5.42 10.01
C PHE A 8 -42.44 -6.37 9.41
N LYS A 9 -42.85 -7.53 8.89
CA LYS A 9 -41.92 -8.48 8.25
C LYS A 9 -41.52 -8.06 6.84
N LEU A 10 -42.40 -7.35 6.13
CA LEU A 10 -42.13 -6.88 4.77
C LEU A 10 -41.21 -5.66 4.76
N THR A 11 -41.32 -4.76 5.76
CA THR A 11 -40.43 -3.59 5.89
C THR A 11 -39.03 -3.97 6.35
N LEU A 12 -38.87 -4.99 7.19
CA LEU A 12 -37.54 -5.47 7.61
C LEU A 12 -36.79 -6.18 6.47
N LEU A 13 -37.51 -6.82 5.53
CA LEU A 13 -36.90 -7.47 4.38
C LEU A 13 -36.45 -6.45 3.31
N ALA A 14 -37.18 -5.34 3.14
CA ALA A 14 -36.78 -4.25 2.25
C ALA A 14 -35.58 -3.44 2.79
N LEU A 15 -35.43 -3.31 4.12
CA LEU A 15 -34.27 -2.65 4.73
C LEU A 15 -32.99 -3.51 4.68
N ALA A 16 -33.12 -4.84 4.61
CA ALA A 16 -31.99 -5.76 4.48
C ALA A 16 -31.41 -5.83 3.05
N ILE A 17 -32.21 -5.54 2.02
CA ILE A 17 -31.74 -5.52 0.63
C ILE A 17 -30.98 -4.21 0.31
N PHE A 18 -31.26 -3.12 1.04
CA PHE A 18 -30.52 -1.85 0.86
C PHE A 18 -29.08 -1.88 1.42
N PHE A 19 -28.76 -2.83 2.31
CA PHE A 19 -27.40 -3.04 2.84
C PHE A 19 -26.58 -4.12 2.10
N LEU A 20 -27.18 -4.80 1.11
CA LEU A 20 -26.50 -5.81 0.29
C LEU A 20 -26.14 -5.33 -1.13
N ALA A 21 -26.49 -4.10 -1.47
CA ALA A 21 -25.78 -3.38 -2.52
C ALA A 21 -24.43 -2.92 -1.94
N LEU A 22 -23.47 -3.84 -1.84
CA LEU A 22 -22.06 -3.44 -1.88
C LEU A 22 -21.93 -2.60 -3.16
N PRO A 23 -21.74 -1.27 -3.10
CA PRO A 23 -21.37 -0.57 -4.30
C PRO A 23 -20.12 -1.29 -4.81
N ALA A 24 -20.06 -1.56 -6.10
CA ALA A 24 -18.81 -1.93 -6.74
C ALA A 24 -17.74 -1.02 -6.13
N LEU A 25 -16.74 -1.60 -5.45
CA LEU A 25 -15.69 -0.89 -4.73
C LEU A 25 -14.79 -0.18 -5.76
N ALA A 26 -15.34 0.81 -6.43
CA ALA A 26 -14.59 1.75 -7.24
C ALA A 26 -13.81 2.64 -6.27
N ALA A 27 -12.53 2.86 -6.54
CA ALA A 27 -11.76 3.85 -5.81
C ALA A 27 -12.53 5.19 -5.78
N PRO A 28 -12.54 5.88 -4.62
CA PRO A 28 -13.13 7.21 -4.56
C PRO A 28 -12.37 8.12 -5.54
N PRO A 29 -13.09 9.05 -6.22
CA PRO A 29 -12.46 9.93 -7.19
C PRO A 29 -11.36 10.77 -6.56
N VAL A 30 -10.38 11.16 -7.37
CA VAL A 30 -9.27 12.01 -6.94
C VAL A 30 -9.74 13.45 -6.91
N ARG A 31 -9.62 14.11 -5.76
CA ARG A 31 -9.93 15.53 -5.64
C ARG A 31 -8.74 16.37 -6.06
N VAL A 32 -8.93 17.26 -7.02
CA VAL A 32 -7.86 18.09 -7.58
C VAL A 32 -8.24 19.55 -7.46
N ALA A 33 -7.34 20.36 -6.89
CA ALA A 33 -7.45 21.80 -6.92
C ALA A 33 -6.53 22.36 -8.01
N ILE A 34 -7.09 23.01 -9.02
CA ILE A 34 -6.35 23.73 -10.05
C ILE A 34 -6.49 25.22 -9.73
N MET A 35 -5.39 25.93 -9.53
CA MET A 35 -5.43 27.31 -9.04
C MET A 35 -4.33 28.20 -9.63
N PRO A 36 -4.61 29.51 -9.79
CA PRO A 36 -3.58 30.50 -10.05
C PRO A 36 -2.74 30.69 -8.79
N GLY A 37 -1.44 30.92 -8.97
CA GLY A 37 -0.44 31.11 -7.92
C GLY A 37 0.15 32.52 -7.91
N GLY A 38 0.00 33.25 -9.01
CA GLY A 38 0.36 34.63 -9.26
C GLY A 38 -0.85 35.48 -9.69
N GLY A 39 -0.63 36.78 -9.79
CA GLY A 39 -1.68 37.77 -10.06
C GLY A 39 -1.74 38.25 -11.51
N SER A 40 -1.14 37.52 -12.46
CA SER A 40 -0.91 37.99 -13.84
C SER A 40 -2.13 37.88 -14.75
N GLY A 41 -3.25 37.30 -14.30
CA GLY A 41 -4.47 37.12 -15.08
C GLY A 41 -4.40 35.98 -16.10
N ILE A 42 -3.28 35.81 -16.80
CA ILE A 42 -3.05 34.69 -17.77
C ILE A 42 -3.15 33.31 -17.10
N GLU A 43 -2.82 33.24 -15.81
CA GLU A 43 -2.93 32.00 -15.04
C GLU A 43 -4.38 31.53 -14.90
N GLN A 44 -5.35 32.43 -14.84
CA GLN A 44 -6.76 32.05 -14.78
C GLN A 44 -7.18 31.35 -16.08
N GLU A 45 -6.74 31.86 -17.23
CA GLU A 45 -7.01 31.21 -18.51
C GLU A 45 -6.36 29.82 -18.61
N ILE A 46 -5.17 29.64 -18.02
CA ILE A 46 -4.52 28.33 -17.93
C ILE A 46 -5.32 27.39 -17.02
N VAL A 47 -5.73 27.87 -15.85
CA VAL A 47 -6.55 27.12 -14.89
C VAL A 47 -7.86 26.66 -15.53
N ASP A 48 -8.54 27.53 -16.26
CA ASP A 48 -9.81 27.21 -16.94
C ASP A 48 -9.59 26.17 -18.06
N ASN A 49 -8.52 26.33 -18.85
CA ASN A 49 -8.18 25.38 -19.91
C ASN A 49 -7.74 24.00 -19.38
N ILE A 50 -7.04 23.94 -18.26
CA ILE A 50 -6.71 22.66 -17.62
C ILE A 50 -8.00 22.06 -17.02
N SER A 51 -8.79 22.84 -16.30
CA SER A 51 -10.01 22.39 -15.62
C SER A 51 -11.04 21.81 -16.60
N SER A 52 -11.27 22.48 -17.73
CA SER A 52 -12.18 22.00 -18.77
C SER A 52 -11.79 20.63 -19.36
N ARG A 53 -10.52 20.24 -19.29
CA ARG A 53 -10.04 18.92 -19.76
C ARG A 53 -10.34 17.77 -18.80
N PHE A 54 -10.76 18.09 -17.58
CA PHE A 54 -11.18 17.12 -16.57
C PHE A 54 -12.69 17.18 -16.29
N ASP A 55 -13.42 18.07 -16.98
CA ASP A 55 -14.86 18.11 -16.88
C ASP A 55 -15.48 16.82 -17.47
N GLY A 56 -16.42 16.24 -16.73
CA GLY A 56 -17.04 14.95 -17.08
C GLY A 56 -16.20 13.70 -16.84
N ASP A 57 -14.97 13.80 -16.30
CA ASP A 57 -14.19 12.61 -15.89
C ASP A 57 -14.72 12.06 -14.56
N PRO A 58 -15.29 10.84 -14.51
CA PRO A 58 -15.84 10.28 -13.28
C PRO A 58 -14.78 9.96 -12.23
N GLY A 59 -13.50 9.86 -12.62
CA GLY A 59 -12.38 9.60 -11.72
C GLY A 59 -11.82 10.84 -11.04
N VAL A 60 -12.28 12.05 -11.42
CA VAL A 60 -11.72 13.32 -10.96
C VAL A 60 -12.82 14.23 -10.44
N VAL A 61 -12.58 14.86 -9.29
CA VAL A 61 -13.45 15.92 -8.76
C VAL A 61 -12.63 17.19 -8.61
N LEU A 62 -12.98 18.22 -9.36
CA LEU A 62 -12.37 19.54 -9.19
C LEU A 62 -12.91 20.18 -7.90
N SER A 63 -12.05 20.36 -6.91
CA SER A 63 -12.41 20.92 -5.60
C SER A 63 -11.25 21.63 -4.96
N THR A 64 -11.47 22.86 -4.49
CA THR A 64 -10.53 23.60 -3.65
C THR A 64 -10.65 23.21 -2.16
N VAL A 65 -11.68 22.45 -1.79
CA VAL A 65 -11.90 21.97 -0.42
C VAL A 65 -11.32 20.57 -0.27
N ASN A 66 -10.38 20.41 0.66
CA ASN A 66 -9.66 19.16 0.94
C ASN A 66 -9.20 18.41 -0.33
N PRO A 67 -8.45 19.06 -1.23
CA PRO A 67 -7.94 18.40 -2.41
C PRO A 67 -6.89 17.35 -2.04
N ASP A 68 -6.90 16.25 -2.76
CA ASP A 68 -5.86 15.24 -2.69
C ASP A 68 -4.61 15.69 -3.47
N TRP A 69 -4.80 16.53 -4.50
CA TRP A 69 -3.76 17.04 -5.40
C TRP A 69 -3.95 18.54 -5.68
N TYR A 70 -2.85 19.25 -5.84
CA TYR A 70 -2.80 20.66 -6.23
C TYR A 70 -2.08 20.81 -7.56
N CYS A 71 -2.68 21.54 -8.49
CA CYS A 71 -2.06 22.03 -9.71
C CYS A 71 -2.00 23.56 -9.61
N ILE A 72 -0.80 24.11 -9.41
CA ILE A 72 -0.59 25.53 -9.15
C ILE A 72 0.08 26.15 -10.37
N CYS A 73 -0.56 27.14 -10.97
CA CYS A 73 -0.05 27.86 -12.13
C CYS A 73 0.64 29.14 -11.65
N ASN A 74 1.93 29.31 -11.91
CA ASN A 74 2.67 30.53 -11.57
C ASN A 74 3.37 31.04 -12.83
N ILE A 75 2.74 31.95 -13.54
CA ILE A 75 3.18 32.51 -14.82
C ILE A 75 3.29 34.02 -14.69
N HIS A 76 4.51 34.51 -14.88
CA HIS A 76 4.81 35.92 -14.88
C HIS A 76 4.81 36.47 -16.29
N GLU A 77 3.99 37.49 -16.52
CA GLU A 77 4.01 38.32 -17.73
C GLU A 77 4.88 39.56 -17.51
N SER A 78 5.81 39.83 -18.42
CA SER A 78 6.67 41.01 -18.41
C SER A 78 6.71 41.60 -19.81
N ASN A 79 6.02 42.72 -19.98
CA ASN A 79 5.92 43.44 -21.24
C ASN A 79 6.65 44.78 -21.09
N ASP A 80 7.68 44.99 -21.90
CA ASP A 80 8.49 46.22 -21.93
C ASP A 80 8.20 47.01 -23.20
N GLN A 81 7.53 48.15 -23.04
CA GLN A 81 7.15 49.06 -24.12
C GLN A 81 8.34 49.85 -24.68
N VAL A 82 9.43 50.01 -23.91
CA VAL A 82 10.62 50.76 -24.35
C VAL A 82 11.45 49.90 -25.28
N SER A 83 11.70 48.65 -24.89
CA SER A 83 12.46 47.71 -25.70
C SER A 83 11.60 46.95 -26.71
N GLY A 84 10.27 47.04 -26.66
CA GLY A 84 9.37 46.29 -27.53
C GLY A 84 9.25 44.80 -27.18
N GLN A 85 9.63 44.41 -25.96
CA GLN A 85 9.73 43.00 -25.55
C GLN A 85 8.46 42.49 -24.89
N ILE A 86 8.07 41.27 -25.23
CA ILE A 86 6.95 40.54 -24.67
C ILE A 86 7.50 39.24 -24.09
N ARG A 87 7.45 39.08 -22.77
CA ARG A 87 8.04 37.93 -22.07
C ARG A 87 7.01 37.24 -21.19
N TYR A 88 6.91 35.93 -21.33
CA TYR A 88 6.19 35.07 -20.41
C TYR A 88 7.16 34.05 -19.82
N ASN A 89 7.20 33.94 -18.51
CA ASN A 89 8.05 32.99 -17.80
C ASN A 89 7.32 32.42 -16.59
N GLY A 90 7.41 31.12 -16.38
CA GLY A 90 6.94 30.52 -15.15
C GLY A 90 6.71 29.03 -15.27
N THR A 91 5.96 28.49 -14.32
CA THR A 91 5.76 27.05 -14.18
C THR A 91 4.35 26.70 -13.73
N VAL A 92 3.87 25.54 -14.16
CA VAL A 92 2.74 24.85 -13.53
C VAL A 92 3.30 23.69 -12.70
N THR A 93 3.04 23.70 -11.40
CA THR A 93 3.53 22.68 -10.47
C THR A 93 2.38 21.79 -10.02
N ILE A 94 2.54 20.48 -10.23
CA ILE A 94 1.61 19.45 -9.76
C ILE A 94 2.22 18.85 -8.50
N LYS A 95 1.49 18.94 -7.40
CA LYS A 95 1.90 18.41 -6.10
C LYS A 95 0.75 17.68 -5.41
N THR A 96 1.09 16.79 -4.51
CA THR A 96 0.14 16.06 -3.68
C THR A 96 -0.33 16.88 -2.48
N GLY A 97 -1.35 16.40 -1.78
CA GLY A 97 -1.90 17.05 -0.58
C GLY A 97 -0.91 17.22 0.56
N ASP A 98 0.10 16.36 0.66
CA ASP A 98 1.21 16.44 1.61
C ASP A 98 2.40 17.30 1.12
N GLY A 99 2.30 17.88 -0.08
CA GLY A 99 3.25 18.85 -0.61
C GLY A 99 4.38 18.25 -1.44
N GLN A 100 4.38 16.95 -1.74
CA GLN A 100 5.36 16.34 -2.65
C GLN A 100 5.10 16.83 -4.07
N VAL A 101 6.13 17.40 -4.71
CA VAL A 101 6.07 17.80 -6.12
C VAL A 101 6.22 16.56 -6.99
N VAL A 102 5.22 16.31 -7.84
CA VAL A 102 5.19 15.17 -8.76
C VAL A 102 5.68 15.58 -10.13
N SER A 103 5.28 16.76 -10.61
CA SER A 103 5.70 17.27 -11.90
C SER A 103 5.75 18.80 -11.90
N THR A 104 6.60 19.36 -12.75
CA THR A 104 6.68 20.82 -12.97
C THR A 104 6.85 21.07 -14.46
N VAL A 105 5.90 21.79 -15.03
CA VAL A 105 5.89 22.17 -16.45
C VAL A 105 6.31 23.62 -16.55
N ALA A 106 7.49 23.87 -17.09
CA ALA A 106 7.99 25.23 -17.31
C ALA A 106 7.58 25.77 -18.69
N VAL A 107 7.39 27.09 -18.76
CA VAL A 107 7.26 27.83 -20.02
C VAL A 107 8.15 29.06 -19.99
N GLN A 108 8.79 29.30 -21.12
CA GLN A 108 9.50 30.54 -21.38
C GLN A 108 9.23 30.92 -22.83
N LYS A 109 8.61 32.09 -23.03
CA LYS A 109 8.33 32.65 -24.35
C LYS A 109 8.88 34.07 -24.40
N TYR A 110 9.59 34.36 -25.47
CA TYR A 110 10.17 35.67 -25.75
C TYR A 110 9.75 36.09 -27.15
N ASN A 111 9.00 37.18 -27.25
CA ASN A 111 8.62 37.80 -28.50
C ASN A 111 9.11 39.24 -28.52
N GLN A 112 9.39 39.74 -29.72
CA GLN A 112 9.91 41.09 -29.95
C GLN A 112 9.00 41.79 -30.96
N ASP A 113 8.48 42.95 -30.58
CA ASP A 113 7.78 43.84 -31.49
C ASP A 113 8.82 44.77 -32.15
N PHE A 114 9.02 44.59 -33.45
CA PHE A 114 9.92 45.42 -34.26
C PHE A 114 9.20 46.59 -34.93
N SER A 115 7.88 46.70 -34.75
CA SER A 115 7.06 47.70 -35.45
C SER A 115 6.97 49.05 -34.75
N LEU A 116 7.62 49.21 -33.59
CA LEU A 116 7.45 50.35 -32.70
C LEU A 116 8.61 51.33 -32.76
N GLN A 117 8.27 52.63 -32.76
CA GLN A 117 9.18 53.67 -32.29
C GLN A 117 9.27 53.56 -30.75
N PRO A 118 10.44 53.86 -30.15
CA PRO A 118 10.61 53.78 -28.70
C PRO A 118 9.51 54.56 -27.94
N GLY A 119 8.82 53.89 -27.01
CA GLY A 119 7.74 54.48 -26.19
C GLY A 119 6.33 54.37 -26.78
N ALA A 120 6.16 53.80 -27.97
CA ALA A 120 4.83 53.45 -28.49
C ALA A 120 4.27 52.20 -27.76
N PRO A 121 2.94 52.11 -27.58
CA PRO A 121 2.32 50.93 -26.98
C PRO A 121 2.58 49.68 -27.83
N LEU A 122 2.82 48.54 -27.16
CA LEU A 122 3.05 47.25 -27.81
C LEU A 122 1.87 46.87 -28.72
N ASN A 123 2.16 46.23 -29.86
CA ASN A 123 1.12 45.73 -30.74
C ASN A 123 0.27 44.68 -30.01
N LYS A 124 -0.97 45.07 -29.70
CA LYS A 124 -1.92 44.23 -28.94
C LYS A 124 -2.10 42.86 -29.57
N LYS A 125 -2.12 42.73 -30.90
CA LYS A 125 -2.28 41.43 -31.56
C LYS A 125 -1.08 40.52 -31.30
N LEU A 126 0.14 41.07 -31.24
CA LEU A 126 1.34 40.29 -30.92
C LEU A 126 1.32 39.83 -29.46
N VAL A 127 0.90 40.70 -28.54
CA VAL A 127 0.73 40.36 -27.11
C VAL A 127 -0.33 39.26 -26.94
N ASP A 128 -1.53 39.47 -27.50
CA ASP A 128 -2.64 38.50 -27.42
C ASP A 128 -2.26 37.14 -28.02
N ASN A 129 -1.55 37.12 -29.15
CA ASN A 129 -1.09 35.87 -29.78
C ASN A 129 -0.03 35.18 -28.92
N ALA A 130 0.92 35.93 -28.35
CA ALA A 130 1.94 35.38 -27.48
C ALA A 130 1.34 34.79 -26.19
N ALA A 131 0.34 35.46 -25.61
CA ALA A 131 -0.42 34.94 -24.47
C ALA A 131 -1.14 33.64 -24.82
N ARG A 132 -1.88 33.60 -25.94
CA ARG A 132 -2.60 32.39 -26.40
C ARG A 132 -1.67 31.22 -26.65
N ASP A 133 -0.51 31.45 -27.26
CA ASP A 133 0.52 30.42 -27.48
C ASP A 133 0.97 29.81 -26.14
N VAL A 134 1.27 30.66 -25.15
CA VAL A 134 1.71 30.25 -23.82
C VAL A 134 0.62 29.46 -23.11
N VAL A 135 -0.60 29.97 -23.10
CA VAL A 135 -1.77 29.32 -22.49
C VAL A 135 -2.00 27.95 -23.10
N SER A 136 -2.04 27.84 -24.43
CA SER A 136 -2.26 26.56 -25.11
C SER A 136 -1.15 25.56 -24.81
N ALA A 137 0.11 25.96 -24.97
CA ALA A 137 1.26 25.08 -24.83
C ALA A 137 1.48 24.58 -23.40
N ILE A 138 1.19 25.41 -22.38
CA ILE A 138 1.36 24.99 -20.99
C ILE A 138 0.16 24.19 -20.49
N SER A 139 -1.07 24.58 -20.85
CA SER A 139 -2.28 23.89 -20.41
C SER A 139 -2.31 22.45 -20.93
N GLU A 140 -1.92 22.22 -22.18
CA GLU A 140 -1.87 20.88 -22.75
C GLU A 140 -0.84 19.99 -22.04
N ARG A 141 0.39 20.48 -21.86
CA ARG A 141 1.46 19.72 -21.19
C ARG A 141 1.11 19.44 -19.73
N ALA A 142 0.61 20.44 -19.00
CA ALA A 142 0.22 20.30 -17.60
C ALA A 142 -0.96 19.34 -17.43
N ALA A 143 -1.98 19.43 -18.29
CA ALA A 143 -3.13 18.53 -18.23
C ALA A 143 -2.74 17.06 -18.49
N ASN A 144 -1.82 16.80 -19.43
CA ASN A 144 -1.36 15.44 -19.68
C ASN A 144 -0.58 14.88 -18.48
N GLN A 145 0.35 15.66 -17.93
CA GLN A 145 1.11 15.27 -16.73
C GLN A 145 0.19 15.03 -15.51
N LEU A 146 -0.83 15.87 -15.34
CA LEU A 146 -1.80 15.72 -14.26
C LEU A 146 -2.67 14.47 -14.46
N ARG A 147 -3.09 14.17 -15.69
CA ARG A 147 -3.85 12.96 -16.01
C ARG A 147 -3.07 11.69 -15.70
N ASP A 148 -1.81 11.62 -16.12
CA ASP A 148 -0.95 10.46 -15.87
C ASP A 148 -0.79 10.20 -14.36
N ALA A 149 -0.63 11.29 -13.59
CA ALA A 149 -0.48 11.22 -12.15
C ALA A 149 -1.78 10.79 -11.44
N ILE A 150 -2.93 11.32 -11.86
CA ILE A 150 -4.27 10.91 -11.39
C ILE A 150 -4.53 9.43 -11.71
N GLN A 151 -4.20 8.98 -12.92
CA GLN A 151 -4.41 7.59 -13.32
C GLN A 151 -3.58 6.64 -12.46
N THR A 152 -2.33 7.00 -12.17
CA THR A 152 -1.46 6.25 -11.26
C THR A 152 -2.03 6.18 -9.84
N GLU A 153 -2.60 7.29 -9.35
CA GLU A 153 -3.27 7.37 -8.05
C GLU A 153 -4.52 6.48 -7.99
N LEU A 154 -5.39 6.53 -9.01
CA LEU A 154 -6.59 5.68 -9.08
C LEU A 154 -6.24 4.20 -9.08
N GLN A 155 -5.25 3.80 -9.90
CA GLN A 155 -4.76 2.42 -9.94
C GLN A 155 -4.20 1.98 -8.58
N SER A 156 -3.45 2.87 -7.91
CA SER A 156 -2.90 2.60 -6.58
C SER A 156 -4.01 2.42 -5.55
N ARG A 157 -5.05 3.27 -5.57
CA ARG A 157 -6.22 3.16 -4.69
C ARG A 157 -6.96 1.84 -4.90
N ASP A 158 -7.21 1.44 -6.14
CA ASP A 158 -7.88 0.17 -6.47
C ASP A 158 -7.08 -1.03 -5.95
N GLN A 159 -5.75 -1.02 -6.10
CA GLN A 159 -4.88 -2.07 -5.59
C GLN A 159 -4.87 -2.12 -4.06
N ILE A 160 -4.86 -0.96 -3.39
CA ILE A 160 -4.97 -0.88 -1.93
C ILE A 160 -6.29 -1.50 -1.46
N ILE A 161 -7.40 -1.10 -2.07
CA ILE A 161 -8.73 -1.61 -1.76
C ILE A 161 -8.82 -3.13 -1.97
N LYS A 162 -8.29 -3.62 -3.09
CA LYS A 162 -8.23 -5.05 -3.40
C LYS A 162 -7.43 -5.81 -2.35
N ALA A 163 -6.27 -5.30 -1.96
CA ALA A 163 -5.43 -5.92 -0.94
C ALA A 163 -6.11 -5.94 0.44
N GLU A 164 -6.83 -4.88 0.81
CA GLU A 164 -7.63 -4.86 2.04
C GLU A 164 -8.72 -5.93 2.04
N THR A 165 -9.42 -6.07 0.91
CA THR A 165 -10.49 -7.08 0.76
C THR A 165 -9.93 -8.50 0.90
N LEU A 166 -8.76 -8.76 0.31
CA LEU A 166 -8.04 -10.03 0.44
C LEU A 166 -7.58 -10.27 1.88
N ALA A 167 -7.01 -9.27 2.55
CA ALA A 167 -6.57 -9.37 3.93
C ALA A 167 -7.75 -9.59 4.91
N ASN A 168 -8.91 -9.00 4.64
CA ASN A 168 -10.14 -9.25 5.39
C ASN A 168 -10.66 -10.69 5.22
N SER A 169 -10.33 -11.32 4.09
CA SER A 169 -10.61 -12.72 3.79
C SER A 169 -9.48 -13.66 4.23
N ASP A 170 -8.54 -13.18 5.05
CA ASP A 170 -7.36 -13.91 5.53
C ASP A 170 -6.38 -14.41 4.45
N LYS A 171 -6.48 -13.87 3.24
CA LYS A 171 -5.57 -14.13 2.12
C LYS A 171 -4.40 -13.15 2.12
N TYR A 172 -3.60 -13.18 3.19
CA TYR A 172 -2.51 -12.21 3.38
C TYR A 172 -1.41 -12.30 2.32
N ASP A 173 -1.11 -13.50 1.79
CA ASP A 173 -0.12 -13.66 0.73
C ASP A 173 -0.53 -12.95 -0.57
N GLU A 174 -1.79 -13.15 -1.00
CA GLU A 174 -2.35 -12.45 -2.16
C GLU A 174 -2.39 -10.93 -1.92
N ALA A 175 -2.79 -10.50 -0.71
CA ALA A 175 -2.85 -9.09 -0.34
C ALA A 175 -1.48 -8.41 -0.36
N ILE A 176 -0.44 -9.06 0.19
CA ILE A 176 0.94 -8.57 0.18
C ILE A 176 1.46 -8.53 -1.25
N SER A 177 1.16 -9.53 -2.08
CA SER A 177 1.60 -9.57 -3.47
C SER A 177 1.01 -8.43 -4.29
N VAL A 178 -0.27 -8.08 -4.07
CA VAL A 178 -0.89 -6.92 -4.72
C VAL A 178 -0.20 -5.63 -4.30
N LEU A 179 0.00 -5.40 -3.00
CA LEU A 179 0.64 -4.16 -2.51
C LEU A 179 2.11 -4.05 -2.89
N SER A 180 2.84 -5.16 -2.98
CA SER A 180 4.27 -5.16 -3.34
C SER A 180 4.51 -4.80 -4.82
N GLY A 181 3.47 -4.89 -5.65
CA GLY A 181 3.50 -4.40 -7.03
C GLY A 181 3.48 -2.87 -7.14
N LEU A 182 3.13 -2.16 -6.07
CA LEU A 182 3.16 -0.70 -6.02
C LEU A 182 4.57 -0.21 -5.69
N GLY A 183 5.18 0.49 -6.64
CA GLY A 183 6.53 1.01 -6.54
C GLY A 183 6.68 2.25 -5.65
N PRO A 184 7.94 2.70 -5.43
CA PRO A 184 8.25 3.90 -4.65
C PRO A 184 7.70 5.20 -5.24
N ASP A 185 7.34 5.17 -6.53
CA ASP A 185 6.79 6.32 -7.26
C ASP A 185 5.33 6.62 -6.87
N THR A 186 4.70 5.74 -6.09
CA THR A 186 3.35 5.96 -5.57
C THR A 186 3.38 6.94 -4.39
N VAL A 187 2.45 7.90 -4.39
CA VAL A 187 2.29 8.88 -3.30
C VAL A 187 2.08 8.19 -1.95
N HIS A 188 1.37 7.06 -1.96
CA HIS A 188 1.06 6.28 -0.77
C HIS A 188 2.15 5.30 -0.34
N PHE A 189 3.34 5.31 -0.96
CA PHE A 189 4.34 4.25 -0.76
C PHE A 189 4.67 3.99 0.71
N LYS A 190 4.86 5.03 1.52
CA LYS A 190 5.11 4.89 2.97
C LYS A 190 3.96 4.20 3.70
N ALA A 191 2.71 4.54 3.35
CA ALA A 191 1.53 3.93 3.94
C ALA A 191 1.38 2.47 3.48
N ILE A 192 1.64 2.19 2.19
CA ILE A 192 1.66 0.85 1.61
C ILE A 192 2.67 -0.05 2.33
N GLN A 193 3.89 0.43 2.55
CA GLN A 193 4.92 -0.32 3.28
C GLN A 193 4.49 -0.68 4.70
N LYS A 194 3.93 0.29 5.44
CA LYS A 194 3.36 0.03 6.78
C LYS A 194 2.28 -1.04 6.74
N ARG A 195 1.45 -1.03 5.69
CA ARG A 195 0.36 -1.98 5.52
C ARG A 195 0.85 -3.38 5.17
N ILE A 196 1.87 -3.49 4.31
CA ILE A 196 2.57 -4.75 4.05
C ILE A 196 3.11 -5.33 5.35
N SER A 197 3.81 -4.53 6.17
CA SER A 197 4.32 -4.99 7.47
C SER A 197 3.18 -5.45 8.39
N GLN A 198 2.05 -4.75 8.41
CA GLN A 198 0.89 -5.15 9.18
C GLN A 198 0.32 -6.49 8.70
N PHE A 199 0.18 -6.69 7.37
CA PHE A 199 -0.30 -7.95 6.81
C PHE A 199 0.65 -9.12 7.07
N GLN A 200 1.96 -8.87 7.10
CA GLN A 200 2.95 -9.88 7.49
C GLN A 200 2.77 -10.32 8.96
N ILE A 201 2.54 -9.38 9.87
CA ILE A 201 2.25 -9.67 11.28
C ILE A 201 0.97 -10.51 11.39
N GLU A 202 -0.08 -10.16 10.65
CA GLU A 202 -1.34 -10.90 10.68
C GLU A 202 -1.23 -12.30 10.08
N LYS A 203 -0.47 -12.45 9.00
CA LYS A 203 -0.13 -13.75 8.41
C LYS A 203 0.56 -14.64 9.44
N GLN A 204 1.64 -14.14 10.04
CA GLN A 204 2.40 -14.89 11.04
C GLN A 204 1.53 -15.26 12.25
N ALA A 205 0.68 -14.35 12.71
CA ALA A 205 -0.26 -14.61 13.79
C ALA A 205 -1.26 -15.72 13.43
N LEU A 206 -1.78 -15.73 12.20
CA LEU A 206 -2.67 -16.78 11.72
C LEU A 206 -1.98 -18.15 11.69
N GLU A 207 -0.77 -18.23 11.15
CA GLU A 207 0.04 -19.47 11.11
C GLU A 207 0.35 -20.00 12.51
N LEU A 208 0.69 -19.11 13.45
CA LEU A 208 0.95 -19.48 14.85
C LEU A 208 -0.31 -20.04 15.53
N ILE A 209 -1.48 -19.46 15.28
CA ILE A 209 -2.74 -19.96 15.81
C ILE A 209 -3.09 -21.32 15.20
N GLN A 210 -3.01 -21.47 13.88
CA GLN A 210 -3.29 -22.74 13.20
C GLN A 210 -2.33 -23.86 13.67
N SER A 211 -1.04 -23.55 13.80
CA SER A 211 -0.05 -24.50 14.31
C SER A 211 -0.31 -24.86 15.78
N ALA A 212 -0.74 -23.90 16.60
CA ALA A 212 -1.11 -24.16 17.99
C ALA A 212 -2.34 -25.06 18.09
N GLU A 213 -3.36 -24.84 17.26
CA GLU A 213 -4.55 -25.69 17.21
C GLU A 213 -4.20 -27.13 16.78
N ALA A 214 -3.34 -27.31 15.78
CA ALA A 214 -2.87 -28.62 15.36
C ALA A 214 -2.08 -29.34 16.48
N LYS A 215 -1.23 -28.61 17.21
CA LYS A 215 -0.50 -29.14 18.38
C LYS A 215 -1.44 -29.51 19.53
N ALA A 216 -2.46 -28.68 19.80
CA ALA A 216 -3.46 -28.98 20.82
C ALA A 216 -4.29 -30.21 20.46
N LYS A 217 -4.68 -30.38 19.18
CA LYS A 217 -5.38 -31.59 18.69
C LYS A 217 -4.57 -32.87 18.89
N SER A 218 -3.25 -32.78 18.82
CA SER A 218 -2.33 -33.90 19.12
C SER A 218 -1.97 -34.04 20.61
N GLY A 219 -2.63 -33.30 21.50
CA GLY A 219 -2.40 -33.35 22.95
C GLY A 219 -1.14 -32.61 23.44
N ARG A 220 -0.40 -31.94 22.54
CA ARG A 220 0.82 -31.19 22.84
C ARG A 220 0.49 -29.77 23.32
N TYR A 221 -0.25 -29.67 24.43
CA TYR A 221 -0.78 -28.39 24.92
C TYR A 221 0.31 -27.39 25.34
N SER A 222 1.44 -27.84 25.90
CA SER A 222 2.56 -26.97 26.28
C SER A 222 3.14 -26.21 25.08
N GLU A 223 3.34 -26.93 23.97
CA GLU A 223 3.86 -26.34 22.73
C GLU A 223 2.82 -25.48 22.00
N ALA A 224 1.54 -25.85 22.07
CA ALA A 224 0.46 -25.02 21.57
C ALA A 224 0.43 -23.66 22.29
N ILE A 225 0.56 -23.66 23.62
CA ILE A 225 0.64 -22.42 24.42
C ILE A 225 1.86 -21.59 24.03
N ALA A 226 3.01 -22.22 23.78
CA ALA A 226 4.21 -21.50 23.36
C ALA A 226 4.01 -20.80 22.00
N SER A 227 3.42 -21.49 21.02
CA SER A 227 3.07 -20.90 19.72
C SER A 227 2.10 -19.72 19.86
N LEU A 228 1.09 -19.81 20.73
CA LEU A 228 0.14 -18.71 20.96
C LEU A 228 0.75 -17.51 21.68
N LYS A 229 1.73 -17.73 22.56
CA LYS A 229 2.48 -16.65 23.23
C LYS A 229 3.40 -15.89 22.26
N ALA A 230 3.81 -16.52 21.16
CA ALA A 230 4.64 -15.91 20.14
C ALA A 230 3.86 -14.98 19.19
N VAL A 231 2.52 -14.95 19.30
CA VAL A 231 1.69 -14.04 18.51
C VAL A 231 1.97 -12.59 18.93
N ASP A 232 2.28 -11.74 17.95
CA ASP A 232 2.58 -10.33 18.20
C ASP A 232 1.38 -9.60 18.83
N THR A 233 1.65 -8.77 19.84
CA THR A 233 0.67 -7.94 20.54
C THR A 233 -0.10 -6.95 19.65
N LYS A 234 0.49 -6.55 18.53
CA LYS A 234 -0.11 -5.63 17.55
C LYS A 234 -1.09 -6.32 16.60
N SER A 235 -1.07 -7.66 16.52
CA SER A 235 -2.03 -8.39 15.70
C SER A 235 -3.44 -8.26 16.27
N LYS A 236 -4.43 -8.10 15.38
CA LYS A 236 -5.87 -8.17 15.74
C LYS A 236 -6.24 -9.53 16.36
N ARG A 237 -5.43 -10.56 16.13
CA ARG A 237 -5.61 -11.94 16.62
C ARG A 237 -5.01 -12.18 18.00
N TYR A 238 -4.28 -11.22 18.57
CA TYR A 238 -3.62 -11.38 19.87
C TYR A 238 -4.59 -11.76 20.99
N LYS A 239 -5.75 -11.07 21.08
CA LYS A 239 -6.77 -11.39 22.10
C LYS A 239 -7.26 -12.83 21.98
N THR A 240 -7.52 -13.29 20.76
CA THR A 240 -7.94 -14.67 20.47
C THR A 240 -6.84 -15.67 20.87
N ALA A 241 -5.57 -15.35 20.57
CA ALA A 241 -4.43 -16.19 20.95
C ALA A 241 -4.29 -16.32 22.48
N VAL A 242 -4.46 -15.22 23.22
CA VAL A 242 -4.43 -15.23 24.70
C VAL A 242 -5.57 -16.08 25.27
N GLN A 243 -6.78 -15.95 24.73
CA GLN A 243 -7.94 -16.76 25.15
C GLN A 243 -7.70 -18.26 24.89
N LEU A 244 -7.20 -18.63 23.70
CA LEU A 244 -6.85 -20.02 23.37
C LEU A 244 -5.75 -20.56 24.30
N ALA A 245 -4.74 -19.76 24.61
CA ALA A 245 -3.67 -20.15 25.53
C ALA A 245 -4.22 -20.41 26.94
N GLY A 246 -5.18 -19.61 27.41
CA GLY A 246 -5.89 -19.85 28.67
C GLY A 246 -6.65 -21.18 28.66
N LYS A 247 -7.39 -21.47 27.58
CA LYS A 247 -8.11 -22.74 27.41
C LYS A 247 -7.15 -23.94 27.43
N TYR A 248 -6.04 -23.87 26.71
CA TYR A 248 -5.05 -24.97 26.67
C TYR A 248 -4.32 -25.16 28.00
N ARG A 249 -4.08 -24.10 28.78
CA ARG A 249 -3.55 -24.22 30.16
C ARG A 249 -4.52 -24.97 31.07
N ALA A 250 -5.80 -24.67 31.00
CA ALA A 250 -6.82 -25.36 31.80
C ALA A 250 -6.90 -26.86 31.43
N LEU A 251 -6.85 -27.18 30.13
CA LEU A 251 -6.82 -28.56 29.65
C LEU A 251 -5.57 -29.31 30.13
N LEU A 252 -4.39 -28.70 30.03
CA LEU A 252 -3.13 -29.26 30.53
C LEU A 252 -3.20 -29.56 32.05
N ALA A 253 -3.72 -28.62 32.83
CA ALA A 253 -3.89 -28.79 34.28
C ALA A 253 -4.90 -29.91 34.62
N SER A 254 -5.98 -30.03 33.86
CA SER A 254 -6.97 -31.10 34.03
C SER A 254 -6.41 -32.49 33.67
N ALA A 255 -5.57 -32.57 32.63
CA ALA A 255 -4.88 -33.79 32.22
C ALA A 255 -3.86 -34.24 33.29
N ALA A 256 -3.17 -33.29 33.93
CA ALA A 256 -2.26 -33.58 35.04
C ALA A 256 -2.98 -34.13 36.28
N ARG A 257 -4.19 -33.65 36.60
CA ARG A 257 -4.99 -34.12 37.74
C ARG A 257 -5.60 -35.52 37.57
N LYS A 258 -5.71 -36.03 36.34
CA LYS A 258 -6.25 -37.37 36.05
C LYS A 258 -5.23 -38.51 36.18
N LYS A 259 -3.95 -38.23 36.49
CA LYS A 259 -3.02 -39.29 36.87
C LYS A 259 -3.42 -39.83 38.26
N PRO A 260 -3.73 -41.13 38.41
CA PRO A 260 -4.13 -41.68 39.69
C PRO A 260 -2.98 -41.53 40.68
N VAL A 261 -3.27 -40.89 41.81
CA VAL A 261 -2.42 -40.94 43.00
C VAL A 261 -2.46 -42.37 43.49
N THR A 262 -1.43 -43.15 43.17
CA THR A 262 -1.20 -44.44 43.83
C THR A 262 -1.04 -44.17 45.32
N ALA A 263 -1.94 -44.77 46.09
CA ALA A 263 -2.07 -44.58 47.53
C ALA A 263 -0.85 -45.13 48.29
N LYS A 264 -0.46 -44.35 49.30
CA LYS A 264 0.36 -44.62 50.49
C LYS A 264 0.42 -46.08 50.99
N ALA A 265 1.62 -46.50 51.42
CA ALA A 265 1.86 -47.46 52.51
C ALA A 265 3.26 -47.21 53.16
N PRO A 266 3.53 -47.59 54.42
CA PRO A 266 4.01 -46.65 55.44
C PRO A 266 5.46 -46.83 55.95
N LEU A 267 5.83 -45.84 56.77
CA LEU A 267 7.01 -45.63 57.63
C LEU A 267 7.77 -46.87 58.14
N ALA A 268 9.10 -46.82 58.00
CA ALA A 268 10.06 -47.39 58.95
C ALA A 268 11.29 -46.47 59.05
N HIS A 269 11.73 -46.23 60.30
CA HIS A 269 12.77 -45.30 60.74
C HIS A 269 14.16 -46.02 60.87
N PRO A 270 15.25 -45.31 61.24
CA PRO A 270 16.51 -45.28 60.49
C PRO A 270 17.67 -46.05 61.13
N SER A 271 18.77 -46.25 60.40
CA SER A 271 20.14 -46.38 60.96
C SER A 271 21.22 -46.30 59.87
N GLY A 272 22.24 -45.46 60.08
CA GLY A 272 23.64 -45.87 59.91
C GLY A 272 24.44 -45.51 58.64
N THR A 273 25.05 -44.32 58.65
CA THR A 273 26.50 -44.04 58.44
C THR A 273 27.22 -44.24 57.07
N THR A 274 27.75 -43.11 56.58
CA THR A 274 28.99 -42.84 55.77
C THR A 274 29.22 -43.50 54.40
N ALA A 275 29.30 -42.67 53.34
CA ALA A 275 30.55 -42.36 52.61
C ALA A 275 30.25 -41.55 51.32
N GLN A 276 30.76 -40.31 51.28
CA GLN A 276 31.63 -39.76 50.23
C GLN A 276 31.57 -40.41 48.83
N ASP A 277 30.98 -39.73 47.85
CA ASP A 277 31.73 -39.23 46.68
C ASP A 277 30.86 -38.38 45.73
N ASN A 278 31.47 -37.28 45.31
CA ASN A 278 30.98 -36.31 44.35
C ASN A 278 31.46 -36.75 42.96
N PRO A 279 30.63 -36.67 41.90
CA PRO A 279 31.15 -35.94 40.76
C PRO A 279 30.13 -35.01 40.09
N THR A 280 30.70 -33.93 39.58
CA THR A 280 30.19 -32.83 38.78
C THR A 280 29.45 -33.25 37.49
N PRO A 281 28.62 -32.36 36.91
CA PRO A 281 27.67 -32.69 35.85
C PRO A 281 28.34 -32.70 34.47
N LYS A 282 28.14 -33.77 33.70
CA LYS A 282 28.42 -33.78 32.26
C LYS A 282 27.20 -33.31 31.46
N THR A 283 27.42 -32.18 30.82
CA THR A 283 26.82 -31.63 29.59
C THR A 283 26.28 -32.69 28.63
N GLY A 284 25.04 -32.51 28.17
CA GLY A 284 24.41 -33.35 27.16
C GLY A 284 23.14 -32.73 26.59
N GLY A 285 23.28 -31.59 25.92
CA GLY A 285 22.17 -30.88 25.27
C GLY A 285 22.60 -30.35 23.91
N THR A 286 22.64 -31.22 22.90
CA THR A 286 22.84 -30.81 21.49
C THR A 286 22.45 -31.96 20.55
N THR A 287 21.15 -32.20 20.37
CA THR A 287 20.67 -33.06 19.27
C THR A 287 19.40 -32.58 18.58
N ALA A 288 18.77 -31.48 19.03
CA ALA A 288 17.55 -30.95 18.42
C ALA A 288 17.77 -29.73 17.48
N LEU A 289 18.96 -29.12 17.48
CA LEU A 289 19.27 -27.93 16.66
C LEU A 289 19.85 -28.27 15.28
N SER A 290 20.53 -29.41 15.10
CA SER A 290 21.16 -29.76 13.81
C SER A 290 20.15 -30.11 12.70
N GLY A 291 18.99 -30.67 13.05
CA GLY A 291 17.94 -31.00 12.09
C GLY A 291 17.12 -29.80 11.58
N SER A 292 17.21 -28.65 12.25
CA SER A 292 16.53 -27.42 11.86
C SER A 292 17.41 -26.56 10.96
N GLN A 293 18.72 -26.53 11.21
CA GLN A 293 19.71 -25.90 10.32
C GLN A 293 19.85 -26.65 9.00
N SER A 294 19.87 -27.99 9.00
CA SER A 294 19.96 -28.75 7.73
C SER A 294 18.75 -28.56 6.81
N LYS A 295 17.55 -28.35 7.37
CA LYS A 295 16.35 -28.02 6.59
C LYS A 295 16.38 -26.60 6.04
N LEU A 296 16.94 -25.65 6.78
CA LEU A 296 17.10 -24.27 6.32
C LEU A 296 18.14 -24.19 5.19
N ASP A 297 19.25 -24.92 5.32
CA ASP A 297 20.30 -24.99 4.30
C ASP A 297 19.79 -25.66 3.01
N ALA A 298 18.94 -26.68 3.13
CA ALA A 298 18.29 -27.31 1.98
C ALA A 298 17.32 -26.36 1.25
N LEU A 299 16.54 -25.56 1.99
CA LEU A 299 15.64 -24.55 1.40
C LEU A 299 16.43 -23.43 0.70
N ILE A 300 17.53 -22.97 1.30
CA ILE A 300 18.40 -21.96 0.71
C ILE A 300 19.07 -22.47 -0.58
N GLN A 301 19.45 -23.75 -0.64
CA GLN A 301 19.97 -24.35 -1.87
C GLN A 301 18.92 -24.43 -2.98
N VAL A 302 17.69 -24.84 -2.66
CA VAL A 302 16.59 -24.91 -3.64
C VAL A 302 16.26 -23.52 -4.18
N GLU A 303 16.23 -22.49 -3.34
CA GLU A 303 15.94 -21.12 -3.77
C GLU A 303 17.06 -20.53 -4.63
N LYS A 304 18.34 -20.81 -4.29
CA LYS A 304 19.49 -20.42 -5.13
C LYS A 304 19.45 -21.09 -6.51
N GLN A 305 19.06 -22.36 -6.58
CA GLN A 305 18.95 -23.09 -7.84
C GLN A 305 17.83 -22.52 -8.72
N ALA A 306 16.66 -22.23 -8.14
CA ALA A 306 15.54 -21.60 -8.84
C ALA A 306 15.89 -20.20 -9.40
N LEU A 307 16.64 -19.40 -8.64
CA LEU A 307 17.12 -18.09 -9.11
C LEU A 307 18.12 -18.22 -10.26
N GLN A 308 18.97 -19.24 -10.25
CA GLN A 308 19.95 -19.48 -11.31
C GLN A 308 19.27 -19.95 -12.61
N GLU A 309 18.27 -20.81 -12.52
CA GLU A 309 17.44 -21.23 -13.66
C GLU A 309 16.68 -20.05 -14.27
N ARG A 310 16.07 -19.20 -13.43
CA ARG A 310 15.37 -17.99 -13.88
C ARG A 310 16.32 -17.01 -14.58
N LYS A 311 17.54 -16.85 -14.09
CA LYS A 311 18.57 -16.01 -14.73
C LYS A 311 18.94 -16.53 -16.12
N GLN A 312 19.14 -17.85 -16.26
CA GLN A 312 19.41 -18.47 -17.57
C GLN A 312 18.24 -18.33 -18.55
N GLN A 313 17.01 -18.37 -18.06
CA GLN A 313 15.82 -18.21 -18.90
C GLN A 313 15.69 -16.78 -19.42
N ILE A 314 15.93 -15.78 -18.59
CA ILE A 314 15.95 -14.36 -18.99
C ILE A 314 17.05 -14.11 -20.04
N GLU A 315 18.23 -14.71 -19.85
CA GLU A 315 19.34 -14.57 -20.81
C GLU A 315 19.00 -15.21 -22.17
N LYS A 316 18.32 -16.36 -22.19
CA LYS A 316 17.81 -16.97 -23.43
C LYS A 316 16.75 -16.12 -24.11
N GLU A 317 15.84 -15.51 -23.35
CA GLU A 317 14.82 -14.61 -23.90
C GLU A 317 15.45 -13.35 -24.52
N GLN A 318 16.45 -12.76 -23.86
CA GLN A 318 17.19 -11.61 -24.41
C GLN A 318 17.98 -11.97 -25.68
N GLN A 319 18.54 -13.18 -25.76
CA GLN A 319 19.18 -13.69 -26.98
C GLN A 319 18.18 -13.98 -28.11
N ALA A 320 16.93 -14.34 -27.78
CA ALA A 320 15.88 -14.52 -28.78
C ALA A 320 15.38 -13.18 -29.35
N LEU A 321 15.31 -12.13 -28.53
CA LEU A 321 14.91 -10.78 -28.94
C LEU A 321 15.96 -10.04 -29.79
N THR A 322 17.22 -10.46 -29.75
CA THR A 322 18.32 -9.83 -30.51
C THR A 322 18.58 -10.48 -31.88
N LYS A 323 17.89 -11.56 -32.23
CA LYS A 323 17.95 -12.13 -33.58
C LYS A 323 16.99 -11.37 -34.51
N PRO A 324 17.51 -10.69 -35.56
CA PRO A 324 16.64 -10.03 -36.53
C PRO A 324 15.78 -11.07 -37.27
N PRO A 325 14.52 -10.75 -37.60
CA PRO A 325 13.65 -11.67 -38.32
C PRO A 325 14.26 -11.97 -39.69
N ILE A 326 14.60 -13.24 -39.90
CA ILE A 326 14.98 -13.78 -41.21
C ILE A 326 13.70 -13.81 -42.04
N GLY A 327 13.50 -12.80 -42.88
CA GLY A 327 12.44 -12.81 -43.89
C GLY A 327 11.60 -11.54 -43.94
N ALA A 328 12.21 -10.42 -44.31
CA ALA A 328 11.52 -9.35 -45.01
C ALA A 328 12.40 -8.94 -46.19
N ARG A 329 12.24 -9.69 -47.30
CA ARG A 329 12.57 -9.23 -48.65
C ARG A 329 11.29 -8.71 -49.26
#